data_AF-A0A7W2Y5Y5-F1
#
_entry.id   AF-A0A7W2Y5Y5-F1
#
_cell.length_a   1.000
_cell.length_b   1.000
_cell.length_c   1.000
_cell.angle_alpha   90.00
_cell.angle_beta   90.00
_cell.angle_gamma   90.00
#
_symmetry.space_group_name_H-M   'P 1'
#
loop_
_entity.id
_entity.type
_entity.pdbx_description
1 polymer ?
#
loop_
_entity_poly.entity_id
_entity_poly.type
_entity_poly.pdbx_seq_one_letter_code
_entity_poly.pdbx_strand_id
1 'polypeptide(L)'
;MNLEQALLVIANAHGNELPVAAIEAVKTNWSVFYPDLERLIDQFIADDTSLTDEQNAILFFGTLLLAELKYTPALSKCLQLFSRSDSFLTPIEGVFGDAVTELTSTLFYNVGNGNTQALSDYIIDGHQAMYCKASAMEAVFAQYEVGTIDKTELNEHVSRWLAAFLAIPSSINNFLISALADSCIQYKLDDFKNQFIGLCDQNLFDEDRFKQDEVKAWHRLAAPSLIESGIIQLEFNLIETLQSWIDDDEDDSSDVNMLDNISNEDNDIFDSLMGEGGLLSNILYDEKTILENSVPVSSLPTVGRNDPCSCGSGKKYKKCCLQ
;
A
#
# COMPACT_ATOMS: atom_id res chain seq x y z
N MET A 1 27.63 16.17 -7.41
CA MET A 1 27.71 14.85 -6.77
C MET A 1 27.67 13.81 -7.87
N ASN A 2 28.51 12.76 -7.84
CA ASN A 2 28.41 11.66 -8.81
C ASN A 2 27.37 10.62 -8.35
N LEU A 3 27.00 9.66 -9.20
CA LEU A 3 25.94 8.68 -8.89
C LEU A 3 26.31 7.80 -7.68
N GLU A 4 27.54 7.32 -7.59
CA GLU A 4 27.99 6.47 -6.47
C GLU A 4 27.89 7.21 -5.12
N GLN A 5 28.31 8.47 -5.09
CA GLN A 5 28.17 9.34 -3.91
C GLN A 5 26.70 9.58 -3.57
N ALA A 6 25.85 9.79 -4.58
CA ALA A 6 24.43 10.02 -4.38
C ALA A 6 23.73 8.80 -3.78
N LEU A 7 24.02 7.60 -4.29
CA LEU A 7 23.48 6.35 -3.75
C LEU A 7 23.95 6.10 -2.33
N LEU A 8 25.21 6.43 -2.01
CA LEU A 8 25.71 6.34 -0.63
C LEU A 8 24.97 7.32 0.30
N VAL A 9 24.69 8.55 -0.15
CA VAL A 9 23.92 9.52 0.66
C VAL A 9 22.48 9.04 0.86
N ILE A 10 21.82 8.53 -0.18
CA ILE A 10 20.46 7.97 -0.06
C ILE A 10 20.42 6.76 0.87
N ALA A 11 21.38 5.83 0.72
CA ALA A 11 21.48 4.63 1.55
C ALA A 11 21.60 4.92 3.05
N ASN A 12 22.24 6.04 3.42
CA ASN A 12 22.46 6.44 4.80
C ASN A 12 21.53 7.58 5.24
N ALA A 13 20.47 7.87 4.47
CA ALA A 13 19.51 8.88 4.84
C ALA A 13 18.71 8.37 6.06
N HIS A 14 18.81 9.10 7.17
CA HIS A 14 18.12 8.79 8.41
C HIS A 14 17.57 10.08 9.04
N GLY A 15 16.38 10.00 9.64
CA GLY A 15 15.69 11.15 10.25
C GLY A 15 14.93 12.02 9.24
N ASN A 16 14.57 13.25 9.65
CA ASN A 16 13.68 14.14 8.91
C ASN A 16 14.38 14.98 7.83
N GLU A 17 15.64 14.70 7.48
CA GLU A 17 16.36 15.44 6.44
C GLU A 17 16.31 14.72 5.09
N LEU A 18 15.64 15.34 4.11
CA LEU A 18 15.56 14.82 2.75
C LEU A 18 16.90 14.97 2.01
N PRO A 19 17.48 13.91 1.39
CA PRO A 19 18.76 13.98 0.68
C PRO A 19 18.63 14.61 -0.72
N VAL A 20 18.14 15.85 -0.80
CA VAL A 20 17.77 16.57 -2.03
C VAL A 20 18.86 16.52 -3.10
N ALA A 21 20.10 16.86 -2.75
CA ALA A 21 21.22 16.89 -3.72
C ALA A 21 21.56 15.49 -4.28
N ALA A 22 21.29 14.43 -3.52
CA ALA A 22 21.50 13.06 -3.96
C ALA A 22 20.36 12.58 -4.86
N ILE A 23 19.10 12.88 -4.51
CA ILE A 23 17.93 12.58 -5.35
C ILE A 23 18.07 13.25 -6.72
N GLU A 24 18.44 14.54 -6.75
CA GLU A 24 18.71 15.27 -8.00
C GLU A 24 19.85 14.67 -8.83
N ALA A 25 20.90 14.19 -8.16
CA ALA A 25 22.01 13.52 -8.83
C ALA A 25 21.60 12.17 -9.43
N VAL A 26 20.77 11.39 -8.73
CA VAL A 26 20.18 10.15 -9.26
C VAL A 26 19.29 10.45 -10.47
N LYS A 27 18.39 11.43 -10.35
CA LYS A 27 17.50 11.89 -11.44
C LYS A 27 18.29 12.31 -12.69
N THR A 28 19.37 13.08 -12.51
CA THR A 28 20.24 13.52 -13.62
C THR A 28 20.99 12.35 -14.30
N ASN A 29 21.27 11.26 -13.56
CA ASN A 29 21.98 10.08 -14.06
C ASN A 29 21.03 8.89 -14.32
N TRP A 30 19.75 9.16 -14.59
CA TRP A 30 18.68 8.15 -14.64
C TRP A 30 18.99 6.94 -15.52
N SER A 31 19.51 7.15 -16.74
CA SER A 31 19.80 6.06 -17.67
C SER A 31 20.88 5.09 -17.18
N VAL A 32 21.77 5.55 -16.30
CA VAL A 32 22.80 4.72 -15.66
C VAL A 32 22.25 4.05 -14.41
N PHE A 33 21.38 4.73 -13.66
CA PHE A 33 20.80 4.23 -12.42
C PHE A 33 19.68 3.19 -12.62
N TYR A 34 18.81 3.38 -13.63
CA TYR A 34 17.62 2.56 -13.80
C TYR A 34 17.87 1.03 -13.82
N PRO A 35 18.92 0.49 -14.48
CA PRO A 35 19.20 -0.94 -14.42
C PRO A 35 19.45 -1.48 -12.99
N ASP A 36 20.03 -0.66 -12.10
CA ASP A 36 20.23 -1.03 -10.71
C ASP A 36 18.91 -1.00 -9.92
N LEU A 37 18.05 -0.01 -10.18
CA LEU A 37 16.70 0.04 -9.61
C LEU A 37 15.87 -1.17 -10.05
N GLU A 38 15.87 -1.50 -11.34
CA GLU A 38 15.15 -2.66 -11.88
C GLU A 38 15.62 -3.95 -11.21
N ARG A 39 16.92 -4.11 -10.97
CA ARG A 39 17.48 -5.26 -10.23
C ARG A 39 16.98 -5.30 -8.79
N LEU A 40 16.85 -4.17 -8.10
CA LEU A 40 16.29 -4.11 -6.74
C LEU A 40 14.81 -4.47 -6.72
N ILE A 41 14.03 -3.98 -7.70
CA ILE A 41 12.63 -4.35 -7.87
C ILE A 41 12.52 -5.86 -8.08
N ASP A 42 13.35 -6.46 -8.94
CA ASP A 42 13.36 -7.90 -9.18
C ASP A 42 13.76 -8.72 -7.95
N GLN A 43 14.72 -8.23 -7.17
CA GLN A 43 15.11 -8.85 -5.92
C GLN A 43 13.95 -8.81 -4.90
N PHE A 44 13.28 -7.67 -4.75
CA PHE A 44 12.11 -7.53 -3.89
C PHE A 44 10.93 -8.39 -4.36
N ILE A 45 10.68 -8.51 -5.67
CA ILE A 45 9.65 -9.39 -6.24
C ILE A 45 9.98 -10.87 -5.98
N ALA A 46 11.25 -11.26 -6.01
CA ALA A 46 11.65 -12.62 -5.72
C ALA A 46 11.49 -12.97 -4.22
N ASP A 47 11.90 -12.06 -3.34
CA ASP A 47 11.84 -12.18 -1.87
C ASP A 47 11.78 -10.78 -1.27
N ASP A 48 10.61 -10.41 -0.76
CA ASP A 48 10.31 -9.08 -0.24
C ASP A 48 10.97 -8.81 1.14
N THR A 49 11.65 -9.80 1.71
CA THR A 49 12.45 -9.66 2.94
C THR A 49 13.96 -9.61 2.69
N SER A 50 14.39 -9.69 1.42
CA SER A 50 15.80 -9.87 1.07
C SER A 50 16.61 -8.58 0.92
N LEU A 51 15.95 -7.42 0.87
CA LEU A 51 16.62 -6.13 0.75
C LEU A 51 17.15 -5.66 2.11
N THR A 52 18.32 -5.02 2.10
CA THR A 52 18.81 -4.27 3.26
C THR A 52 18.10 -2.93 3.39
N ASP A 53 18.22 -2.27 4.55
CA ASP A 53 17.63 -0.94 4.76
C ASP A 53 18.16 0.09 3.75
N GLU A 54 19.45 0.02 3.40
CA GLU A 54 20.05 0.87 2.38
C GLU A 54 19.44 0.62 0.99
N GLN A 55 19.14 -0.64 0.68
CA GLN A 55 18.50 -1.01 -0.58
C GLN A 55 17.03 -0.59 -0.61
N ASN A 56 16.33 -0.66 0.52
CA ASN A 56 14.96 -0.17 0.67
C ASN A 56 14.89 1.34 0.44
N ALA A 57 15.84 2.12 0.97
CA ALA A 57 15.91 3.56 0.70
C ALA A 57 16.10 3.85 -0.80
N ILE A 58 16.98 3.12 -1.49
CA ILE A 58 17.17 3.27 -2.93
C ILE A 58 15.92 2.85 -3.70
N LEU A 59 15.26 1.76 -3.30
CA LEU A 59 14.02 1.28 -3.90
C LEU A 59 12.90 2.32 -3.75
N PHE A 60 12.76 2.94 -2.58
CA PHE A 60 11.78 3.98 -2.29
C PHE A 60 11.94 5.18 -3.24
N PHE A 61 13.07 5.90 -3.15
CA PHE A 61 13.28 7.10 -3.98
C PHE A 61 13.34 6.78 -5.47
N GLY A 62 13.97 5.66 -5.84
CA GLY A 62 14.05 5.24 -7.24
C GLY A 62 12.67 4.95 -7.84
N THR A 63 11.78 4.31 -7.08
CA THR A 63 10.42 4.02 -7.54
C THR A 63 9.58 5.29 -7.68
N LEU A 64 9.67 6.23 -6.73
CA LEU A 64 8.93 7.49 -6.85
C LEU A 64 9.47 8.38 -7.99
N LEU A 65 10.78 8.32 -8.29
CA LEU A 65 11.34 8.96 -9.49
C LEU A 65 10.76 8.39 -10.80
N LEU A 66 10.28 7.14 -10.83
CA LEU A 66 9.56 6.62 -12.01
C LEU A 66 8.30 7.44 -12.30
N ALA A 67 7.59 7.87 -11.26
CA ALA A 67 6.41 8.72 -11.37
C ALA A 67 6.79 10.11 -11.88
N GLU A 68 7.79 10.75 -11.26
CA GLU A 68 8.23 12.12 -11.63
C GLU A 68 8.74 12.16 -13.08
N LEU A 69 9.52 11.15 -13.48
CA LEU A 69 10.06 11.04 -14.84
C LEU A 69 9.06 10.46 -15.84
N LYS A 70 7.85 10.07 -15.40
CA LYS A 70 6.81 9.41 -16.20
C LYS A 70 7.39 8.25 -17.02
N TYR A 71 8.24 7.43 -16.38
CA TYR A 71 9.08 6.43 -17.07
C TYR A 71 8.29 5.16 -17.41
N THR A 72 7.52 5.23 -18.50
CA THR A 72 6.58 4.18 -18.94
C THR A 72 7.16 2.77 -19.13
N PRO A 73 8.44 2.54 -19.51
CA PRO A 73 8.98 1.19 -19.63
C PRO A 73 8.94 0.39 -18.32
N ALA A 74 8.88 1.06 -17.16
CA ALA A 74 8.84 0.40 -15.86
C ALA A 74 7.44 -0.07 -15.44
N LEU A 75 6.36 0.24 -16.19
CA LEU A 75 4.98 -0.06 -15.77
C LEU A 75 4.81 -1.51 -15.29
N SER A 76 5.30 -2.47 -16.07
CA SER A 76 5.18 -3.89 -15.72
C SER A 76 5.90 -4.24 -14.41
N LYS A 77 7.05 -3.61 -14.13
CA LYS A 77 7.81 -3.80 -12.89
C LYS A 77 7.13 -3.11 -11.71
N CYS A 78 6.60 -1.89 -11.90
CA CYS A 78 5.81 -1.21 -10.87
C CYS A 78 4.60 -2.05 -10.46
N LEU A 79 3.81 -2.54 -11.42
CA LEU A 79 2.65 -3.37 -11.11
C LEU A 79 3.06 -4.63 -10.34
N GLN A 80 4.11 -5.34 -10.77
CA GLN A 80 4.60 -6.52 -10.05
C GLN A 80 5.11 -6.20 -8.63
N LEU A 81 5.80 -5.07 -8.44
CA LEU A 81 6.29 -4.62 -7.14
C LEU A 81 5.15 -4.46 -6.12
N PHE A 82 4.06 -3.83 -6.56
CA PHE A 82 2.89 -3.55 -5.73
C PHE A 82 1.85 -4.68 -5.73
N SER A 83 2.07 -5.80 -6.44
CA SER A 83 1.21 -7.02 -6.38
C SER A 83 1.45 -7.87 -5.11
N ARG A 84 1.48 -7.25 -3.93
CA ARG A 84 1.77 -7.89 -2.63
C ARG A 84 0.64 -7.62 -1.64
N SER A 85 0.71 -8.18 -0.43
CA SER A 85 -0.11 -7.70 0.68
C SER A 85 0.38 -6.31 1.07
N ASP A 86 -0.51 -5.33 1.17
CA ASP A 86 -0.20 -3.91 1.45
C ASP A 86 -0.88 -3.39 2.71
N SER A 87 -1.26 -4.29 3.61
CA SER A 87 -1.71 -3.97 4.96
C SER A 87 -0.54 -3.57 5.88
N PHE A 88 -0.87 -3.15 7.10
CA PHE A 88 0.11 -2.80 8.14
C PHE A 88 1.14 -3.93 8.41
N LEU A 89 2.41 -3.56 8.66
CA LEU A 89 3.55 -4.45 8.93
C LEU A 89 3.86 -5.43 7.80
N THR A 90 3.54 -5.06 6.57
CA THR A 90 3.95 -5.83 5.38
C THR A 90 5.27 -5.30 4.84
N PRO A 91 6.05 -6.12 4.11
CA PRO A 91 7.31 -5.66 3.55
C PRO A 91 7.17 -4.44 2.62
N ILE A 92 6.07 -4.33 1.87
CA ILE A 92 5.83 -3.16 1.00
C ILE A 92 5.58 -1.90 1.83
N GLU A 93 4.84 -2.01 2.93
CA GLU A 93 4.62 -0.92 3.88
C GLU A 93 5.92 -0.54 4.59
N GLY A 94 6.78 -1.51 4.94
CA GLY A 94 8.11 -1.22 5.49
C GLY A 94 9.04 -0.44 4.56
N VAL A 95 8.82 -0.47 3.23
CA VAL A 95 9.59 0.31 2.26
C VAL A 95 8.95 1.65 1.95
N PHE A 96 7.63 1.67 1.75
CA PHE A 96 6.91 2.82 1.21
C PHE A 96 6.11 3.61 2.24
N GLY A 97 5.81 3.04 3.41
CA GLY A 97 5.00 3.67 4.45
C GLY A 97 3.71 4.25 3.88
N ASP A 98 3.43 5.51 4.25
CA ASP A 98 2.24 6.24 3.79
C ASP A 98 2.23 6.46 2.26
N ALA A 99 3.37 6.41 1.58
CA ALA A 99 3.40 6.51 0.12
C ALA A 99 2.63 5.38 -0.58
N VAL A 100 2.39 4.24 0.10
CA VAL A 100 1.51 3.18 -0.40
C VAL A 100 0.11 3.73 -0.71
N THR A 101 -0.48 4.51 0.19
CA THR A 101 -1.83 5.07 0.02
C THR A 101 -1.81 6.44 -0.63
N GLU A 102 -0.80 7.26 -0.37
CA GLU A 102 -0.77 8.66 -0.80
C GLU A 102 -0.20 8.85 -2.23
N LEU A 103 0.75 8.02 -2.67
CA LEU A 103 1.50 8.27 -3.92
C LEU A 103 1.36 7.17 -4.98
N THR A 104 0.87 5.98 -4.62
CA THR A 104 0.74 4.86 -5.58
C THR A 104 -0.21 5.19 -6.74
N SER A 105 -1.28 5.94 -6.49
CA SER A 105 -2.24 6.34 -7.53
C SER A 105 -1.57 7.27 -8.55
N THR A 106 -0.78 8.24 -8.08
CA THR A 106 0.07 9.11 -8.89
C THR A 106 1.13 8.32 -9.66
N LEU A 107 1.81 7.35 -9.02
CA LEU A 107 2.78 6.47 -9.67
C LEU A 107 2.15 5.69 -10.83
N PHE A 108 1.01 5.03 -10.59
CA PHE A 108 0.32 4.26 -11.61
C PHE A 108 -0.25 5.13 -12.72
N TYR A 109 -0.74 6.32 -12.41
CA TYR A 109 -1.21 7.27 -13.41
C TYR A 109 -0.06 7.71 -14.34
N ASN A 110 1.05 8.17 -13.76
CA ASN A 110 2.17 8.75 -14.49
C ASN A 110 2.98 7.70 -15.28
N VAL A 111 3.26 6.55 -14.68
CA VAL A 111 3.98 5.46 -15.36
C VAL A 111 3.07 4.71 -16.33
N GLY A 112 1.77 4.60 -16.02
CA GLY A 112 0.76 3.98 -16.86
C GLY A 112 0.53 4.72 -18.18
N ASN A 113 0.58 6.05 -18.15
CA ASN A 113 0.47 6.93 -19.33
C ASN A 113 -0.63 6.50 -20.33
N GLY A 114 -1.86 6.33 -19.80
CA GLY A 114 -3.02 5.91 -20.60
C GLY A 114 -3.15 4.40 -20.86
N ASN A 115 -2.25 3.55 -20.37
CA ASN A 115 -2.39 2.09 -20.46
C ASN A 115 -3.36 1.55 -19.39
N THR A 116 -4.63 1.93 -19.53
CA THR A 116 -5.74 1.55 -18.62
C THR A 116 -6.00 0.04 -18.62
N GLN A 117 -5.72 -0.66 -19.73
CA GLN A 117 -5.87 -2.11 -19.79
C GLN A 117 -4.90 -2.83 -18.85
N ALA A 118 -3.62 -2.42 -18.80
CA ALA A 118 -2.66 -3.01 -17.87
C ALA A 118 -3.05 -2.77 -16.41
N LEU A 119 -3.54 -1.58 -16.08
CA LEU A 119 -4.08 -1.27 -14.74
C LEU A 119 -5.32 -2.12 -14.43
N SER A 120 -6.23 -2.26 -15.41
CA SER A 120 -7.44 -3.07 -15.30
C SER A 120 -7.13 -4.56 -15.07
N ASP A 121 -6.10 -5.09 -15.74
CA ASP A 121 -5.63 -6.46 -15.54
C ASP A 121 -5.01 -6.66 -14.15
N TYR A 122 -4.24 -5.68 -13.67
CA TYR A 122 -3.71 -5.66 -12.30
C TYR A 122 -4.84 -5.64 -11.25
N ILE A 123 -5.85 -4.78 -11.41
CA ILE A 123 -6.97 -4.63 -10.45
C ILE A 123 -7.68 -5.98 -10.18
N ILE A 124 -7.90 -6.77 -11.23
CA ILE A 124 -8.63 -8.04 -11.12
C ILE A 124 -7.74 -9.26 -10.83
N ASP A 125 -6.42 -9.10 -10.83
CA ASP A 125 -5.51 -10.22 -10.62
C ASP A 125 -5.58 -10.77 -9.17
N GLY A 126 -5.09 -11.99 -8.94
CA GLY A 126 -5.27 -12.72 -7.67
C GLY A 126 -4.47 -12.22 -6.46
N HIS A 127 -3.70 -11.13 -6.59
CA HIS A 127 -2.87 -10.61 -5.50
C HIS A 127 -3.68 -9.87 -4.41
N GLN A 128 -3.05 -9.68 -3.25
CA GLN A 128 -3.68 -9.19 -2.02
C GLN A 128 -3.47 -7.68 -1.77
N ALA A 129 -3.21 -6.91 -2.83
CA ALA A 129 -2.88 -5.48 -2.71
C ALA A 129 -4.17 -4.66 -2.64
N MET A 130 -4.74 -4.55 -1.46
CA MET A 130 -6.03 -3.90 -1.24
C MET A 130 -5.98 -2.43 -1.63
N TYR A 131 -5.03 -1.68 -1.06
CA TYR A 131 -4.89 -0.24 -1.28
C TYR A 131 -4.36 0.06 -2.68
N CYS A 132 -3.35 -0.69 -3.13
CA CYS A 132 -2.76 -0.45 -4.44
C CYS A 132 -3.75 -0.74 -5.57
N LYS A 133 -4.69 -1.69 -5.41
CA LYS A 133 -5.78 -1.90 -6.38
C LYS A 133 -6.75 -0.72 -6.42
N ALA A 134 -7.10 -0.14 -5.27
CA ALA A 134 -7.90 1.08 -5.23
C ALA A 134 -7.15 2.25 -5.88
N SER A 135 -5.85 2.42 -5.62
CA SER A 135 -5.01 3.42 -6.30
C SER A 135 -4.93 3.22 -7.81
N ALA A 136 -4.91 1.97 -8.29
CA ALA A 136 -4.98 1.67 -9.72
C ALA A 136 -6.34 2.05 -10.34
N MET A 137 -7.44 1.88 -9.59
CA MET A 137 -8.76 2.37 -10.02
C MET A 137 -8.75 3.90 -10.12
N GLU A 138 -8.25 4.60 -9.10
CA GLU A 138 -8.12 6.06 -9.10
C GLU A 138 -7.31 6.55 -10.32
N ALA A 139 -6.19 5.89 -10.62
CA ALA A 139 -5.39 6.20 -11.81
C ALA A 139 -6.22 6.07 -13.11
N VAL A 140 -7.05 5.04 -13.26
CA VAL A 140 -7.93 4.88 -14.45
C VAL A 140 -9.03 5.94 -14.48
N PHE A 141 -9.65 6.26 -13.34
CA PHE A 141 -10.65 7.33 -13.24
C PHE A 141 -10.05 8.70 -13.59
N ALA A 142 -8.81 8.98 -13.17
CA ALA A 142 -8.10 10.19 -13.56
C ALA A 142 -7.74 10.23 -15.06
N GLN A 143 -7.50 9.09 -15.70
CA GLN A 143 -7.37 9.04 -17.17
C GLN A 143 -8.67 9.46 -17.86
N TYR A 144 -9.83 9.18 -17.26
CA TYR A 144 -11.12 9.71 -17.73
C TYR A 144 -11.27 11.22 -17.45
N GLU A 145 -10.84 11.73 -16.28
CA GLU A 145 -10.87 13.18 -15.97
C GLU A 145 -10.16 14.03 -17.03
N VAL A 146 -8.99 13.57 -17.49
CA VAL A 146 -8.22 14.27 -18.53
C VAL A 146 -8.64 13.94 -19.97
N GLY A 147 -9.60 13.03 -20.15
CA GLY A 147 -10.12 12.64 -21.45
C GLY A 147 -9.22 11.68 -22.25
N THR A 148 -8.27 10.98 -21.61
CA THR A 148 -7.48 9.92 -22.25
C THR A 148 -8.35 8.74 -22.64
N ILE A 149 -9.31 8.37 -21.79
CA ILE A 149 -10.34 7.37 -22.07
C ILE A 149 -11.72 8.02 -22.06
N ASP A 150 -12.66 7.45 -22.80
CA ASP A 150 -14.05 7.93 -22.80
C ASP A 150 -14.91 7.20 -21.75
N LYS A 151 -16.16 7.64 -21.61
CA LYS A 151 -17.11 7.05 -20.66
C LYS A 151 -17.44 5.59 -21.01
N THR A 152 -17.39 5.21 -22.28
CA THR A 152 -17.69 3.84 -22.73
C THR A 152 -16.62 2.90 -22.20
N GLU A 153 -15.34 3.24 -22.42
CA GLU A 153 -14.22 2.46 -21.93
C GLU A 153 -14.19 2.40 -20.38
N LEU A 154 -14.43 3.53 -19.70
CA LEU A 154 -14.54 3.54 -18.24
C LEU A 154 -15.65 2.60 -17.75
N ASN A 155 -16.84 2.63 -18.37
CA ASN A 155 -17.95 1.73 -18.02
C ASN A 155 -17.60 0.25 -18.24
N GLU A 156 -16.83 -0.08 -19.28
CA GLU A 156 -16.37 -1.46 -19.54
C GLU A 156 -15.42 -1.93 -18.42
N HIS A 157 -14.48 -1.08 -17.99
CA HIS A 157 -13.58 -1.36 -16.88
C HIS A 157 -14.33 -1.54 -15.56
N VAL A 158 -15.23 -0.61 -15.20
CA VAL A 158 -16.06 -0.69 -13.99
C VAL A 158 -16.86 -1.99 -13.96
N SER A 159 -17.47 -2.36 -15.09
CA SER A 159 -18.24 -3.61 -15.21
C SER A 159 -17.37 -4.85 -14.99
N ARG A 160 -16.16 -4.85 -15.59
CA ARG A 160 -15.17 -5.93 -15.45
C ARG A 160 -14.72 -6.10 -14.01
N TRP A 161 -14.37 -5.01 -13.34
CA TRP A 161 -13.89 -5.04 -11.95
C TRP A 161 -14.98 -5.50 -10.98
N LEU A 162 -16.18 -4.92 -11.09
CA LEU A 162 -17.29 -5.30 -10.24
C LEU A 162 -17.65 -6.78 -10.39
N ALA A 163 -17.65 -7.31 -11.63
CA ALA A 163 -17.86 -8.73 -11.86
C ALA A 163 -16.78 -9.60 -11.21
N ALA A 164 -15.51 -9.19 -11.29
CA ALA A 164 -14.40 -9.92 -10.66
C ALA A 164 -14.49 -9.92 -9.13
N PHE A 165 -14.80 -8.77 -8.52
CA PHE A 165 -14.91 -8.64 -7.07
C PHE A 165 -16.06 -9.48 -6.51
N LEU A 166 -17.22 -9.48 -7.18
CA LEU A 166 -18.39 -10.28 -6.80
C LEU A 166 -18.16 -11.79 -6.97
N ALA A 167 -17.29 -12.21 -7.89
CA ALA A 167 -17.00 -13.62 -8.10
C ALA A 167 -16.19 -14.26 -6.96
N ILE A 168 -15.43 -13.45 -6.20
CA ILE A 168 -14.54 -13.92 -5.12
C ILE A 168 -14.80 -13.09 -3.85
N PRO A 169 -15.80 -13.45 -3.02
CA PRO A 169 -16.06 -12.73 -1.78
C PRO A 169 -14.85 -12.74 -0.83
N SER A 170 -14.42 -11.57 -0.39
CA SER A 170 -13.32 -11.37 0.58
C SER A 170 -13.41 -9.98 1.20
N SER A 171 -12.75 -9.74 2.34
CA SER A 171 -12.67 -8.39 2.92
C SER A 171 -12.03 -7.39 1.94
N ILE A 172 -10.99 -7.80 1.21
CA ILE A 172 -10.35 -7.00 0.15
C ILE A 172 -11.37 -6.63 -0.93
N ASN A 173 -12.15 -7.58 -1.45
CA ASN A 173 -13.12 -7.28 -2.49
C ASN A 173 -14.31 -6.47 -1.96
N ASN A 174 -14.68 -6.60 -0.68
CA ASN A 174 -15.68 -5.73 -0.06
C ASN A 174 -15.17 -4.27 0.00
N PHE A 175 -13.91 -4.06 0.40
CA PHE A 175 -13.25 -2.77 0.35
C PHE A 175 -13.22 -2.20 -1.08
N LEU A 176 -12.83 -3.01 -2.07
CA LEU A 176 -12.75 -2.58 -3.47
C LEU A 176 -14.14 -2.28 -4.08
N ILE A 177 -15.19 -3.02 -3.68
CA ILE A 177 -16.57 -2.70 -4.06
C ILE A 177 -16.99 -1.35 -3.45
N SER A 178 -16.66 -1.10 -2.18
CA SER A 178 -16.90 0.20 -1.53
C SER A 178 -16.18 1.34 -2.25
N ALA A 179 -14.88 1.19 -2.53
CA ALA A 179 -14.09 2.17 -3.26
C ALA A 179 -14.66 2.42 -4.68
N LEU A 180 -15.06 1.35 -5.39
CA LEU A 180 -15.62 1.46 -6.73
C LEU A 180 -16.97 2.19 -6.74
N ALA A 181 -17.83 1.91 -5.75
CA ALA A 181 -19.10 2.61 -5.61
C ALA A 181 -18.90 4.10 -5.34
N ASP A 182 -17.96 4.45 -4.45
CA ASP A 182 -17.58 5.83 -4.14
C ASP A 182 -17.13 6.58 -5.41
N SER A 183 -16.22 5.99 -6.20
CA SER A 183 -15.80 6.56 -7.49
C SER A 183 -16.97 6.67 -8.48
N CYS A 184 -17.82 5.65 -8.62
CA CYS A 184 -18.96 5.71 -9.54
C CYS A 184 -19.94 6.84 -9.18
N ILE A 185 -20.14 7.11 -7.89
CA ILE A 185 -21.00 8.20 -7.41
C ILE A 185 -20.34 9.56 -7.69
N GLN A 186 -19.06 9.72 -7.36
CA GLN A 186 -18.31 10.97 -7.60
C GLN A 186 -18.35 11.36 -9.08
N TYR A 187 -18.23 10.38 -9.98
CA TYR A 187 -18.19 10.58 -11.43
C TYR A 187 -19.54 10.46 -12.14
N LYS A 188 -20.64 10.31 -11.37
CA LYS A 188 -22.02 10.24 -11.90
C LYS A 188 -22.21 9.15 -12.95
N LEU A 189 -21.67 7.96 -12.68
CA LEU A 189 -21.88 6.78 -13.50
C LEU A 189 -23.24 6.13 -13.17
N ASP A 190 -24.31 6.87 -13.41
CA ASP A 190 -25.68 6.54 -12.98
C ASP A 190 -26.22 5.21 -13.53
N ASP A 191 -25.63 4.70 -14.62
CA ASP A 191 -25.95 3.40 -15.18
C ASP A 191 -25.69 2.25 -14.18
N PHE A 192 -24.75 2.43 -13.24
CA PHE A 192 -24.44 1.45 -12.19
C PHE A 192 -25.26 1.63 -10.90
N LYS A 193 -26.06 2.71 -10.78
CA LYS A 193 -26.79 3.06 -9.54
C LYS A 193 -27.61 1.89 -9.00
N ASN A 194 -28.47 1.33 -9.85
CA ASN A 194 -29.37 0.25 -9.44
C ASN A 194 -28.61 -1.02 -9.04
N GLN A 195 -27.47 -1.28 -9.69
CA GLN A 195 -26.65 -2.44 -9.38
C GLN A 195 -26.04 -2.29 -7.99
N PHE A 196 -25.38 -1.17 -7.68
CA PHE A 196 -24.77 -0.95 -6.36
C PHE A 196 -25.79 -0.88 -5.23
N ILE A 197 -26.94 -0.21 -5.44
CA ILE A 197 -28.03 -0.20 -4.44
C ILE A 197 -28.51 -1.63 -4.14
N GLY A 198 -28.62 -2.49 -5.16
CA GLY A 198 -29.00 -3.90 -4.98
C GLY A 198 -27.95 -4.75 -4.25
N LEU A 199 -26.70 -4.27 -4.14
CA LEU A 199 -25.65 -4.93 -3.37
C LEU A 199 -25.69 -4.56 -1.87
N CYS A 200 -26.33 -3.44 -1.49
CA CYS A 200 -26.40 -3.02 -0.08
C CYS A 200 -27.07 -4.11 0.79
N ASP A 201 -28.15 -4.71 0.31
CA ASP A 201 -28.88 -5.75 1.02
C ASP A 201 -28.10 -7.08 1.17
N GLN A 202 -26.93 -7.19 0.54
CA GLN A 202 -26.09 -8.39 0.56
C GLN A 202 -24.90 -8.28 1.53
N ASN A 203 -24.75 -7.15 2.23
CA ASN A 203 -23.67 -6.90 3.19
C ASN A 203 -22.26 -7.08 2.58
N LEU A 204 -22.08 -6.61 1.34
CA LEU A 204 -20.83 -6.70 0.56
C LEU A 204 -19.97 -5.45 0.63
N PHE A 205 -20.44 -4.39 1.29
CA PHE A 205 -19.68 -3.16 1.46
C PHE A 205 -18.85 -3.21 2.74
N ASP A 206 -17.63 -2.69 2.64
CA ASP A 206 -16.86 -2.26 3.81
C ASP A 206 -17.45 -0.94 4.33
N GLU A 207 -18.18 -1.03 5.44
CA GLU A 207 -18.82 0.11 6.10
C GLU A 207 -17.81 1.06 6.75
N ASP A 208 -16.61 0.62 7.10
CA ASP A 208 -15.60 1.52 7.66
C ASP A 208 -15.01 2.42 6.57
N ARG A 209 -14.97 1.94 5.31
CA ARG A 209 -14.54 2.70 4.14
C ARG A 209 -15.62 3.59 3.52
N PHE A 210 -16.82 3.07 3.30
CA PHE A 210 -17.89 3.81 2.62
C PHE A 210 -19.28 3.29 3.02
N LYS A 211 -20.14 4.17 3.53
CA LYS A 211 -21.39 3.75 4.16
C LYS A 211 -22.42 3.34 3.10
N GLN A 212 -23.17 2.26 3.32
CA GLN A 212 -24.26 1.88 2.43
C GLN A 212 -25.33 2.96 2.26
N ASP A 213 -25.53 3.82 3.26
CA ASP A 213 -26.46 4.95 3.15
C ASP A 213 -25.99 5.99 2.13
N GLU A 214 -24.68 6.16 1.94
CA GLU A 214 -24.11 7.00 0.88
C GLU A 214 -24.33 6.36 -0.50
N VAL A 215 -24.19 5.04 -0.60
CA VAL A 215 -24.52 4.27 -1.82
C VAL A 215 -26.00 4.43 -2.18
N LYS A 216 -26.90 4.30 -1.20
CA LYS A 216 -28.35 4.45 -1.38
C LYS A 216 -28.74 5.88 -1.77
N ALA A 217 -28.08 6.87 -1.18
CA ALA A 217 -28.28 8.28 -1.54
C ALA A 217 -27.86 8.53 -3.00
N TRP A 218 -26.79 7.87 -3.46
CA TRP A 218 -26.20 8.02 -4.79
C TRP A 218 -25.98 9.50 -5.14
N HIS A 219 -25.42 10.22 -4.17
CA HIS A 219 -25.20 11.64 -4.28
C HIS A 219 -24.01 12.02 -3.42
N ARG A 220 -22.95 12.52 -4.06
CA ARG A 220 -21.83 13.14 -3.36
C ARG A 220 -22.02 14.65 -3.34
N LEU A 221 -21.80 15.27 -2.18
CA LEU A 221 -21.64 16.72 -2.09
C LEU A 221 -20.45 17.14 -3.00
N ALA A 222 -20.39 18.41 -3.39
CA ALA A 222 -19.35 18.90 -4.29
C ALA A 222 -17.94 18.62 -3.71
N ALA A 223 -17.36 17.49 -4.10
CA ALA A 223 -16.04 17.05 -3.75
C ALA A 223 -15.13 17.33 -4.96
N PRO A 224 -13.89 17.76 -4.72
CA PRO A 224 -12.93 17.97 -5.79
C PRO A 224 -12.71 16.67 -6.58
N SER A 225 -12.35 16.83 -7.85
CA SER A 225 -11.87 15.74 -8.72
C SER A 225 -10.58 15.12 -8.16
N LEU A 226 -10.14 13.95 -8.64
CA LEU A 226 -8.88 13.33 -8.19
C LEU A 226 -7.66 14.23 -8.46
N ILE A 227 -7.69 14.97 -9.56
CA ILE A 227 -6.64 15.92 -9.92
C ILE A 227 -6.77 17.21 -9.11
N GLU A 228 -8.00 17.72 -8.93
CA GLU A 228 -8.25 18.94 -8.16
C GLU A 228 -7.90 18.77 -6.67
N SER A 229 -8.11 17.58 -6.10
CA SER A 229 -7.78 17.27 -4.71
C SER A 229 -6.29 17.06 -4.47
N GLY A 230 -5.50 16.83 -5.53
CA GLY A 230 -4.09 16.48 -5.43
C GLY A 230 -3.82 14.98 -5.20
N ILE A 231 -4.86 14.13 -5.15
CA ILE A 231 -4.69 12.65 -5.07
C ILE A 231 -3.88 12.16 -6.28
N ILE A 232 -4.17 12.71 -7.46
CA ILE A 232 -3.38 12.46 -8.67
C ILE A 232 -2.59 13.70 -9.05
N GLN A 233 -1.27 13.62 -8.95
CA GLN A 233 -0.36 14.69 -9.34
C GLN A 233 0.13 14.50 -10.77
N LEU A 234 -0.42 15.30 -11.71
CA LEU A 234 -0.03 15.24 -13.13
C LEU A 234 1.43 15.63 -13.36
N GLU A 235 1.94 16.60 -12.61
CA GLU A 235 3.34 17.03 -12.63
C GLU A 235 3.94 16.76 -11.24
N PHE A 236 4.01 15.48 -10.89
CA PHE A 236 4.57 15.02 -9.62
C PHE A 236 6.03 15.44 -9.47
N ASN A 237 6.36 16.04 -8.32
CA ASN A 237 7.73 16.40 -7.96
C ASN A 237 8.07 15.75 -6.62
N LEU A 238 8.96 14.76 -6.65
CA LEU A 238 9.30 13.94 -5.48
C LEU A 238 9.81 14.79 -4.32
N ILE A 239 10.68 15.75 -4.60
CA ILE A 239 11.33 16.55 -3.55
C ILE A 239 10.32 17.49 -2.91
N GLU A 240 9.51 18.18 -3.72
CA GLU A 240 8.49 19.10 -3.21
C GLU A 240 7.43 18.35 -2.38
N THR A 241 6.97 17.18 -2.85
CA THR A 241 5.98 16.38 -2.11
C THR A 241 6.53 15.87 -0.78
N LEU A 242 7.73 15.26 -0.76
CA LEU A 242 8.29 14.75 0.49
C LEU A 242 8.68 15.89 1.45
N GLN A 243 9.09 17.05 0.93
CA GLN A 243 9.34 18.22 1.77
C GLN A 243 8.06 18.70 2.44
N SER A 244 6.92 18.74 1.73
CA SER A 244 5.65 19.13 2.37
C SER A 244 5.25 18.20 3.51
N TRP A 245 5.52 16.89 3.38
CA TRP A 245 5.21 15.94 4.45
C TRP A 245 6.08 16.17 5.68
N ILE A 246 7.37 16.46 5.47
CA ILE A 246 8.30 16.80 6.56
C ILE A 246 7.87 18.09 7.26
N ASP A 247 7.47 19.11 6.47
CA ASP A 247 7.04 20.40 7.01
C ASP A 247 5.74 20.26 7.83
N ASP A 248 4.78 19.46 7.35
CA ASP A 248 3.52 19.18 8.06
C ASP A 248 3.76 18.42 9.38
N ASP A 249 4.68 17.44 9.38
CA ASP A 249 5.09 16.70 10.60
C ASP A 249 5.76 17.62 11.65
N GLU A 250 6.54 18.62 11.20
CA GLU A 250 7.14 19.60 12.11
C GLU A 250 6.09 20.52 12.74
N ASP A 251 5.06 20.92 11.99
CA ASP A 251 3.97 21.76 12.49
C ASP A 251 3.06 20.99 13.48
N ASP A 252 2.75 19.71 13.24
CA ASP A 252 1.99 18.86 14.17
C ASP A 252 2.78 18.55 15.45
N SER A 253 4.12 18.53 15.39
CA SER A 253 4.98 18.37 16.57
C SER A 253 4.98 19.58 17.52
N SER A 254 4.44 20.72 17.08
CA SER A 254 4.23 21.91 17.93
C SER A 254 2.95 21.84 18.79
N ASP A 255 2.07 20.87 18.51
CA ASP A 255 0.76 20.69 19.14
C ASP A 255 0.74 19.58 20.23
N VAL A 256 1.89 19.32 20.87
CA VAL A 256 1.98 18.46 22.08
C VAL A 256 1.18 19.05 23.28
N ASN A 257 0.54 20.22 23.13
CA ASN A 257 -0.35 20.80 24.14
C ASN A 257 -1.85 20.45 23.96
N MET A 258 -2.24 19.63 22.97
CA MET A 258 -3.66 19.26 22.75
C MET A 258 -4.07 17.89 23.32
N LEU A 259 -3.15 17.10 23.87
CA LEU A 259 -3.47 15.86 24.62
C LEU A 259 -3.99 16.12 26.05
N ASP A 260 -4.01 17.36 26.53
CA ASP A 260 -4.52 17.73 27.86
C ASP A 260 -6.06 17.79 27.95
N ASN A 261 -6.79 17.51 26.86
CA ASN A 261 -8.27 17.61 26.83
C ASN A 261 -9.01 16.30 26.50
N ILE A 262 -8.34 15.14 26.50
CA ILE A 262 -9.05 13.86 26.57
C ILE A 262 -9.39 13.63 28.05
N SER A 263 -10.68 13.44 28.34
CA SER A 263 -11.21 13.27 29.70
C SER A 263 -10.39 12.27 30.53
N ASN A 264 -9.96 12.72 31.70
CA ASN A 264 -9.10 12.04 32.69
C ASN A 264 -9.53 10.62 33.14
N GLU A 265 -10.64 10.05 32.66
CA GLU A 265 -11.11 8.74 33.13
C GLU A 265 -10.49 7.56 32.36
N ASP A 266 -10.06 7.72 31.11
CA ASP A 266 -9.45 6.63 30.32
C ASP A 266 -7.93 6.55 30.48
N ASN A 267 -7.25 7.69 30.73
CA ASN A 267 -5.81 7.73 30.98
C ASN A 267 -5.44 7.09 32.33
N ASP A 268 -6.27 7.25 33.36
CA ASP A 268 -6.04 6.64 34.68
C ASP A 268 -6.05 5.10 34.62
N ILE A 269 -6.82 4.51 33.69
CA ILE A 269 -6.89 3.05 33.51
C ILE A 269 -5.65 2.55 32.78
N PHE A 270 -5.21 3.26 31.73
CA PHE A 270 -4.04 2.86 30.96
C PHE A 270 -2.74 3.04 31.76
N ASP A 271 -2.60 4.15 32.48
CA ASP A 271 -1.48 4.40 33.41
C ASP A 271 -1.49 3.43 34.59
N SER A 272 -2.66 3.04 35.12
CA SER A 272 -2.75 2.00 36.15
C SER A 272 -2.40 0.60 35.63
N LEU A 273 -2.54 0.34 34.33
CA LEU A 273 -2.18 -0.95 33.72
C LEU A 273 -0.67 -1.04 33.40
N MET A 274 -0.06 0.09 33.05
CA MET A 274 1.34 0.23 32.63
C MET A 274 2.29 0.66 33.75
N GLY A 275 1.78 1.23 34.85
CA GLY A 275 2.57 1.67 36.00
C GLY A 275 3.22 0.54 36.81
N GLU A 276 4.14 0.90 37.70
CA GLU A 276 4.85 -0.04 38.58
C GLU A 276 3.86 -0.88 39.43
N GLY A 277 3.73 -2.17 39.12
CA GLY A 277 2.80 -3.10 39.77
C GLY A 277 1.47 -3.31 39.03
N GLY A 278 1.29 -2.70 37.84
CA GLY A 278 0.14 -2.89 36.96
C GLY A 278 0.10 -4.27 36.30
N LEU A 279 -1.07 -4.64 35.76
CA LEU A 279 -1.32 -5.97 35.17
C LEU A 279 -0.31 -6.32 34.05
N LEU A 280 0.12 -5.31 33.27
CA LEU A 280 1.03 -5.50 32.14
C LEU A 280 2.51 -5.36 32.53
N SER A 281 2.83 -4.80 33.71
CA SER A 281 4.22 -4.59 34.14
C SER A 281 4.99 -5.91 34.30
N ASN A 282 4.29 -6.99 34.66
CA ASN A 282 4.87 -8.32 34.85
C ASN A 282 4.81 -9.23 33.60
N ILE A 283 4.12 -8.80 32.55
CA ILE A 283 3.89 -9.63 31.35
C ILE A 283 4.84 -9.25 30.21
N LEU A 284 5.25 -7.98 30.11
CA LEU A 284 5.95 -7.47 28.93
C LEU A 284 7.47 -7.29 29.08
N TYR A 285 8.00 -7.21 30.31
CA TYR A 285 9.42 -6.87 30.53
C TYR A 285 10.19 -7.77 31.49
N ASP A 286 9.60 -8.87 31.97
CA ASP A 286 10.37 -9.84 32.74
C ASP A 286 10.96 -10.91 31.80
N GLU A 287 12.23 -10.72 31.45
CA GLU A 287 13.06 -11.66 30.68
C GLU A 287 12.98 -13.09 31.27
N LYS A 288 12.76 -13.21 32.59
CA LYS A 288 12.60 -14.47 33.29
C LYS A 288 11.25 -15.15 33.00
N THR A 289 10.18 -14.37 32.86
CA THR A 289 8.84 -14.86 32.48
C THR A 289 8.81 -15.34 31.02
N ILE A 290 9.54 -14.68 30.12
CA ILE A 290 9.73 -15.13 28.73
C ILE A 290 10.49 -16.46 28.70
N LEU A 291 11.56 -16.59 29.49
CA LEU A 291 12.34 -17.82 29.59
C LEU A 291 11.54 -18.98 30.20
N GLU A 292 10.77 -18.74 31.27
CA GLU A 292 9.98 -19.77 31.97
C GLU A 292 8.78 -20.28 31.14
N ASN A 293 8.23 -19.46 30.23
CA ASN A 293 7.09 -19.84 29.39
C ASN A 293 7.46 -20.13 27.93
N SER A 294 8.73 -19.95 27.54
CA SER A 294 9.21 -20.37 26.22
C SER A 294 9.37 -21.89 26.16
N VAL A 295 8.81 -22.50 25.11
CA VAL A 295 8.99 -23.94 24.86
C VAL A 295 10.32 -24.12 24.12
N PRO A 296 11.26 -24.94 24.62
CA PRO A 296 12.51 -25.20 23.92
C PRO A 296 12.23 -25.79 22.53
N VAL A 297 12.85 -25.24 21.49
CA VAL A 297 12.67 -25.67 20.08
C VAL A 297 12.95 -27.17 19.86
N SER A 298 13.60 -27.85 20.80
CA SER A 298 13.87 -29.29 20.75
C SER A 298 12.73 -30.21 21.22
N SER A 299 11.60 -29.69 21.72
CA SER A 299 10.48 -30.52 22.21
C SER A 299 9.34 -30.72 21.20
N LEU A 300 9.45 -30.19 19.97
CA LEU A 300 8.53 -30.58 18.90
C LEU A 300 8.82 -32.04 18.49
N PRO A 301 7.80 -32.92 18.37
CA PRO A 301 8.02 -34.29 17.93
C PRO A 301 8.75 -34.28 16.60
N THR A 302 9.95 -34.83 16.57
CA THR A 302 10.73 -34.97 15.33
C THR A 302 9.97 -35.94 14.44
N VAL A 303 9.32 -35.42 13.41
CA VAL A 303 8.55 -36.24 12.47
C VAL A 303 9.53 -37.20 11.77
N GLY A 304 9.26 -38.50 11.85
CA GLY A 304 10.15 -39.51 11.31
C GLY A 304 10.26 -39.37 9.80
N ARG A 305 11.45 -39.63 9.21
CA ARG A 305 11.70 -39.51 7.75
C ARG A 305 10.66 -40.23 6.88
N ASN A 306 10.02 -41.28 7.40
CA ASN A 306 9.02 -42.08 6.68
C ASN A 306 7.56 -41.79 7.09
N ASP A 307 7.33 -40.91 8.07
CA ASP A 307 6.00 -40.51 8.52
C ASP A 307 5.35 -39.55 7.52
N PRO A 308 4.01 -39.38 7.51
CA PRO A 308 3.34 -38.38 6.69
C PRO A 308 3.88 -36.97 6.98
N CYS A 309 4.20 -36.16 5.97
CA CYS A 309 4.67 -34.79 6.22
C CYS A 309 3.52 -33.95 6.79
N SER A 310 3.83 -33.15 7.81
CA SER A 310 2.96 -32.15 8.42
C SER A 310 2.56 -31.02 7.46
N CYS A 311 3.18 -30.92 6.28
CA CYS A 311 2.82 -30.01 5.17
C CYS A 311 1.42 -30.27 4.57
N GLY A 312 0.70 -31.32 5.00
CA GLY A 312 -0.62 -31.68 4.47
C GLY A 312 -0.60 -32.35 3.09
N SER A 313 0.57 -32.59 2.50
CA SER A 313 0.69 -33.13 1.12
C SER A 313 0.30 -34.61 0.95
N GLY A 314 0.07 -35.35 2.04
CA GLY A 314 -0.16 -36.80 2.00
C GLY A 314 1.08 -37.66 1.64
N LYS A 315 2.26 -37.05 1.42
CA LYS A 315 3.51 -37.75 1.12
C LYS A 315 4.35 -38.00 2.39
N LYS A 316 5.27 -38.96 2.34
CA LYS A 316 6.27 -39.18 3.42
C LYS A 316 7.18 -37.96 3.58
N TYR A 317 7.57 -37.62 4.82
CA TYR A 317 8.39 -36.44 5.16
C TYR A 317 9.64 -36.32 4.27
N LYS A 318 10.38 -37.41 4.06
CA LYS A 318 11.56 -37.45 3.17
C LYS A 318 11.31 -37.10 1.70
N LYS A 319 10.05 -37.08 1.25
CA LYS A 319 9.65 -36.78 -0.13
C LYS A 319 8.85 -35.47 -0.27
N CYS A 320 8.38 -34.86 0.81
CA CYS A 320 7.76 -33.51 0.79
C CYS A 320 8.80 -32.45 1.19
N CYS A 321 9.47 -32.66 2.33
CA CYS A 321 10.02 -31.58 3.15
C CYS A 321 11.55 -31.67 3.39
N LEU A 322 12.22 -32.73 2.89
CA LEU A 322 13.67 -32.97 3.01
C LEU A 322 14.31 -33.26 1.63
N GLN A 323 14.00 -32.46 0.60
CA GLN A 323 14.64 -32.65 -0.71
C GLN A 323 16.17 -32.52 -0.62
#